data_AF-A0A965RDV6-F1
#
_entry.id   AF-A0A965RDV6-F1
#
_cell.length_a   1.000
_cell.length_b   1.000
_cell.length_c   1.000
_cell.angle_alpha   90.00
_cell.angle_beta   90.00
_cell.angle_gamma   90.00
#
_symmetry.space_group_name_H-M   'P 1'
#
loop_
_entity.id
_entity.type
_entity.pdbx_description
1 polymer ?
#
loop_
_entity_poly.entity_id
_entity_poly.type
_entity_poly.pdbx_seq_one_letter_code
_entity_poly.pdbx_strand_id
1 'polypeptide(L)'
;MGAGRSASSVDMSGSDLLAQTQLPAGARILHEQSTVIGSGNNWVGRVVIDSARDAAAAYSYFLDNYPTQGWTLLSAVRAKTSVMVFTKQEHNVTIEIQEGSVIGGGSAIVVLTRAPRNANDVSPAAIKALKFVNALIKFSAKTDSTGKMAEWSNAPDSKCV
;
A
#
# COMPACT_ATOMS: atom_id res chain seq x y z
N MET A 1 31.59 31.60 8.77
CA MET A 1 30.14 31.66 9.03
C MET A 1 29.44 30.72 8.06
N GLY A 2 29.13 29.50 8.48
CA GLY A 2 28.38 28.53 7.67
C GLY A 2 27.03 28.29 8.32
N ALA A 3 25.96 28.84 7.73
CA ALA A 3 24.61 28.61 8.21
C ALA A 3 24.23 27.15 7.94
N GLY A 4 24.17 26.35 9.01
CA GLY A 4 23.53 25.05 8.99
C GLY A 4 22.09 25.25 8.54
N ARG A 5 21.73 24.65 7.40
CA ARG A 5 20.35 24.56 6.95
C ARG A 5 19.67 23.62 7.94
N SER A 6 19.00 24.21 8.94
CA SER A 6 18.11 23.49 9.84
C SER A 6 17.05 22.82 8.98
N ALA A 7 17.14 21.50 8.84
CA ALA A 7 16.04 20.71 8.34
C ALA A 7 14.96 20.80 9.41
N SER A 8 14.01 21.72 9.23
CA SER A 8 12.79 21.72 10.02
C SER A 8 12.07 20.40 9.72
N SER A 9 12.20 19.43 10.63
CA SER A 9 11.24 18.35 10.75
C SER A 9 9.92 19.01 11.11
N VAL A 10 9.14 19.34 10.08
CA VAL A 10 7.79 19.77 10.31
C VAL A 10 7.07 18.55 10.86
N ASP A 11 6.75 18.57 12.15
CA ASP A 11 5.76 17.70 12.78
C ASP A 11 4.40 17.99 12.11
N MET A 12 4.24 17.54 10.87
CA MET A 12 2.93 17.51 10.22
C MET A 12 2.29 16.22 10.65
N SER A 13 1.32 16.36 11.56
CA SER A 13 0.49 15.28 12.05
C SER A 13 -0.01 14.44 10.86
N GLY A 14 0.07 13.11 10.94
CA GLY A 14 -0.45 12.23 9.89
C GLY A 14 -1.91 12.54 9.50
N SER A 15 -2.65 13.20 10.39
CA SER A 15 -4.00 13.75 10.17
C SER A 15 -4.07 14.76 9.01
N ASP A 16 -3.09 15.67 8.85
CA ASP A 16 -3.12 16.67 7.77
C ASP A 16 -2.85 16.06 6.40
N LEU A 17 -2.08 14.97 6.37
CA LEU A 17 -1.73 14.22 5.16
C LEU A 17 -2.86 13.28 4.72
N LEU A 18 -3.63 12.77 5.68
CA LEU A 18 -4.79 11.91 5.44
C LEU A 18 -6.11 12.67 5.32
N ALA A 19 -6.13 13.98 5.56
CA ALA A 19 -7.33 14.82 5.36
C ALA A 19 -7.90 14.76 3.93
N GLN A 20 -7.16 14.18 2.96
CA GLN A 20 -7.60 13.99 1.57
C GLN A 20 -7.88 12.53 1.21
N THR A 21 -7.48 11.57 2.03
CA THR A 21 -7.97 10.19 1.94
C THR A 21 -9.16 10.08 2.87
N GLN A 22 -10.35 9.94 2.31
CA GLN A 22 -11.52 9.54 3.09
C GLN A 22 -11.13 8.27 3.86
N LEU A 23 -10.95 8.41 5.18
CA LEU A 23 -10.70 7.29 6.06
C LEU A 23 -12.04 6.77 6.55
N PRO A 24 -12.17 5.45 6.78
CA PRO A 24 -13.38 4.92 7.39
C PRO A 24 -13.66 5.63 8.71
N ALA A 25 -14.93 5.95 8.99
CA ALA A 25 -15.30 6.63 10.23
C ALA A 25 -14.79 5.85 11.45
N GLY A 26 -14.11 6.54 12.38
CA GLY A 26 -13.50 5.95 13.57
C GLY A 26 -12.05 5.49 13.38
N ALA A 27 -11.52 5.50 12.15
CA ALA A 27 -10.15 5.06 11.89
C ALA A 27 -9.10 5.93 12.60
N ARG A 28 -8.00 5.29 13.00
CA ARG A 28 -6.88 5.90 13.73
C ARG A 28 -5.56 5.60 13.04
N ILE A 29 -4.69 6.59 12.98
CA ILE A 29 -3.35 6.45 12.40
C ILE A 29 -2.40 5.91 13.45
N LEU A 30 -1.65 4.87 13.09
CA LEU A 30 -0.57 4.34 13.90
C LEU A 30 0.73 5.04 13.48
N HIS A 31 1.01 6.19 14.10
CA HIS A 31 2.11 7.06 13.71
C HIS A 31 3.48 6.36 13.82
N GLU A 32 3.69 5.59 14.89
CA GLU A 32 4.91 4.81 15.15
C GLU A 32 5.27 3.80 14.04
N GLN A 33 4.29 3.41 13.21
CA GLN A 33 4.45 2.44 12.12
C GLN A 33 4.39 3.09 10.73
N SER A 34 4.12 4.40 10.69
CA SER A 34 3.92 5.19 9.49
C SER A 34 5.18 6.00 9.16
N THR A 35 5.44 6.16 7.87
CA THR A 35 6.54 6.97 7.35
C THR A 35 6.05 7.71 6.14
N VAL A 36 6.02 9.03 6.23
CA VAL A 36 5.58 9.89 5.13
C VAL A 36 6.65 10.93 4.84
N ILE A 37 6.93 11.14 3.56
CA ILE A 37 7.86 12.14 3.06
C ILE A 37 7.11 13.00 2.04
N GLY A 38 7.26 14.32 2.15
CA GLY A 38 6.54 15.30 1.32
C GLY A 38 5.25 15.79 2.00
N SER A 39 4.48 16.60 1.27
CA SER A 39 3.27 17.24 1.81
C SER A 39 2.14 17.30 0.78
N GLY A 40 0.91 17.47 1.29
CA GLY A 40 -0.30 17.61 0.48
C GLY A 40 -0.50 16.45 -0.49
N ASN A 41 -0.72 16.77 -1.76
CA ASN A 41 -0.94 15.74 -2.78
C ASN A 41 0.33 15.03 -3.26
N ASN A 42 1.53 15.42 -2.85
CA ASN A 42 2.78 14.85 -3.38
C ASN A 42 3.52 13.99 -2.35
N TRP A 43 2.82 13.50 -1.33
CA TRP A 43 3.43 12.64 -0.33
C TRP A 43 3.73 11.24 -0.89
N VAL A 44 4.83 10.67 -0.42
CA VAL A 44 5.27 9.30 -0.70
C VAL A 44 5.61 8.61 0.62
N GLY A 45 5.40 7.30 0.67
CA GLY A 45 5.70 6.52 1.87
C GLY A 45 4.60 5.53 2.21
N ARG A 46 4.52 5.19 3.49
CA ARG A 46 3.62 4.18 4.04
C ARG A 46 2.86 4.75 5.24
N VAL A 47 1.56 4.53 5.27
CA VAL A 47 0.70 4.86 6.40
C VAL A 47 0.08 3.58 6.91
N VAL A 48 0.10 3.39 8.22
CA VAL A 48 -0.59 2.27 8.88
C VAL A 48 -1.75 2.86 9.68
N ILE A 49 -2.94 2.31 9.47
CA ILE A 49 -4.15 2.73 10.16
C ILE A 49 -4.84 1.52 10.81
N ASP A 50 -5.44 1.76 11.96
CA ASP A 50 -6.55 0.95 12.46
C ASP A 50 -7.82 1.49 11.78
N SER A 51 -8.54 0.64 11.04
CA SER A 51 -9.72 1.05 10.28
C SER A 51 -10.99 1.23 11.12
N ALA A 52 -10.98 0.85 12.41
CA ALA A 52 -12.15 0.76 13.28
C ALA A 52 -13.31 -0.09 12.71
N ARG A 53 -13.01 -0.95 11.73
CA ARG A 53 -13.95 -1.80 11.01
C ARG A 53 -13.35 -3.17 10.82
N ASP A 54 -14.18 -4.19 10.61
CA ASP A 54 -13.68 -5.49 10.18
C ASP A 54 -13.07 -5.41 8.76
N ALA A 55 -12.30 -6.43 8.38
CA ALA A 55 -11.55 -6.43 7.12
C ALA A 55 -12.46 -6.40 5.88
N ALA A 56 -13.65 -7.00 5.93
CA ALA A 56 -14.57 -7.02 4.80
C ALA A 56 -15.23 -5.64 4.58
N ALA A 57 -15.61 -4.97 5.67
CA ALA A 57 -16.11 -3.61 5.64
C ALA A 57 -15.03 -2.62 5.19
N ALA A 58 -13.80 -2.75 5.71
CA ALA A 58 -12.67 -1.93 5.27
C ALA A 58 -12.39 -2.12 3.76
N TYR A 59 -12.35 -3.36 3.28
CA TYR A 59 -12.15 -3.67 1.86
C TYR A 59 -13.19 -2.97 0.97
N SER A 60 -14.47 -3.13 1.31
CA SER A 60 -15.57 -2.56 0.51
C SER A 60 -15.52 -1.03 0.53
N TYR A 61 -15.20 -0.44 1.68
CA TYR A 61 -15.02 1.00 1.80
C TYR A 61 -13.95 1.54 0.84
N PHE A 62 -12.75 0.95 0.80
CA PHE A 62 -11.69 1.39 -0.10
C PHE A 62 -12.06 1.18 -1.57
N LEU A 63 -12.69 0.05 -1.89
CA LEU A 63 -13.13 -0.27 -3.24
C LEU A 63 -14.13 0.77 -3.78
N ASP A 64 -15.07 1.21 -2.94
CA ASP A 64 -16.14 2.12 -3.34
C ASP A 64 -15.70 3.59 -3.31
N ASN A 65 -14.89 3.99 -2.32
CA ASN A 65 -14.57 5.41 -2.07
C ASN A 65 -13.34 5.90 -2.82
N TYR A 66 -12.38 5.04 -3.19
CA TYR A 66 -11.19 5.50 -3.93
C TYR A 66 -11.52 5.93 -5.36
N PRO A 67 -12.35 5.19 -6.12
CA PRO A 67 -12.74 5.60 -7.46
C PRO A 67 -13.44 6.95 -7.53
N THR A 68 -14.27 7.31 -6.54
CA THR A 68 -14.95 8.61 -6.50
C THR A 68 -13.98 9.78 -6.33
N GLN A 69 -12.75 9.51 -5.86
CA GLN A 69 -11.67 10.49 -5.71
C GLN A 69 -10.74 10.53 -6.94
N GLY A 70 -11.11 9.86 -8.04
CA GLY A 70 -10.34 9.82 -9.28
C GLY A 70 -9.18 8.83 -9.29
N TRP A 71 -9.18 7.84 -8.38
CA TRP A 71 -8.26 6.71 -8.45
C TRP A 71 -8.83 5.61 -9.36
N THR A 72 -8.02 5.09 -10.26
CA THR A 72 -8.38 3.93 -11.08
C THR A 72 -7.91 2.66 -10.39
N LEU A 73 -8.80 1.70 -10.18
CA LEU A 73 -8.44 0.38 -9.68
C LEU A 73 -7.66 -0.40 -10.75
N LEU A 74 -6.46 -0.86 -10.42
CA LEU A 74 -5.63 -1.71 -11.29
C LEU A 74 -5.80 -3.19 -10.95
N SER A 75 -5.86 -3.51 -9.66
CA SER A 75 -6.01 -4.90 -9.19
C SER A 75 -6.59 -4.92 -7.80
N ALA A 76 -7.42 -5.91 -7.50
CA ALA A 76 -7.94 -6.18 -6.17
C ALA A 76 -8.00 -7.69 -5.93
N VAL A 77 -7.40 -8.14 -4.83
CA VAL A 77 -7.40 -9.53 -4.39
C VAL A 77 -7.96 -9.58 -2.98
N ARG A 78 -8.96 -10.44 -2.76
CA ARG A 78 -9.46 -10.78 -1.42
C ARG A 78 -8.74 -12.02 -0.91
N ALA A 79 -8.13 -11.90 0.26
CA ALA A 79 -7.48 -12.98 0.99
C ALA A 79 -7.39 -12.60 2.47
N LYS A 80 -6.76 -13.46 3.29
CA LYS A 80 -6.47 -13.16 4.71
C LYS A 80 -5.77 -11.81 4.89
N THR A 81 -4.85 -11.51 3.97
CA THR A 81 -4.36 -10.15 3.72
C THR A 81 -4.85 -9.74 2.35
N SER A 82 -5.88 -8.90 2.30
CA SER A 82 -6.40 -8.41 1.03
C SER A 82 -5.49 -7.32 0.48
N VAL A 83 -5.32 -7.27 -0.84
CA VAL A 83 -4.43 -6.31 -1.50
C VAL A 83 -5.18 -5.63 -2.63
N MET A 84 -5.14 -4.30 -2.65
CA MET A 84 -5.69 -3.48 -3.73
C MET A 84 -4.61 -2.53 -4.26
N VAL A 85 -4.56 -2.37 -5.57
CA VAL A 85 -3.64 -1.45 -6.23
C VAL A 85 -4.46 -0.46 -7.02
N PHE A 86 -4.28 0.81 -6.70
CA PHE A 86 -4.89 1.95 -7.37
C PHE A 86 -3.84 2.82 -8.02
N THR A 87 -4.27 3.61 -8.99
CA THR A 87 -3.44 4.61 -9.64
C THR A 87 -4.17 5.92 -9.86
N LYS A 88 -3.44 7.03 -9.79
CA LYS A 88 -3.93 8.36 -10.11
C LYS A 88 -2.76 9.21 -10.61
N GLN A 89 -2.87 9.72 -11.83
CA GLN A 89 -1.81 10.51 -12.48
C GLN A 89 -0.45 9.79 -12.42
N GLU A 90 0.55 10.41 -11.79
CA GLU A 90 1.90 9.90 -11.62
C GLU A 90 2.09 9.11 -10.32
N HIS A 91 1.01 8.63 -9.68
CA HIS A 91 1.08 7.88 -8.43
C HIS A 91 0.40 6.53 -8.51
N ASN A 92 0.93 5.58 -7.75
CA ASN A 92 0.28 4.34 -7.41
C ASN A 92 0.08 4.28 -5.89
N VAL A 93 -1.02 3.67 -5.48
CA VAL A 93 -1.30 3.35 -4.08
C VAL A 93 -1.57 1.86 -3.97
N THR A 94 -0.85 1.19 -3.09
CA THR A 94 -1.14 -0.18 -2.68
C THR A 94 -1.78 -0.13 -1.29
N ILE A 95 -2.92 -0.78 -1.14
CA ILE A 95 -3.65 -0.91 0.11
C ILE A 95 -3.65 -2.39 0.50
N GLU A 96 -3.08 -2.69 1.65
CA GLU A 96 -3.10 -4.02 2.24
C GLU A 96 -4.01 -3.98 3.46
N ILE A 97 -4.93 -4.93 3.56
CA ILE A 97 -5.91 -5.01 4.67
C ILE A 97 -5.71 -6.35 5.35
N GLN A 98 -5.39 -6.30 6.63
CA GLN A 98 -5.18 -7.46 7.48
C GLN A 98 -6.31 -7.55 8.49
N GLU A 99 -6.84 -8.75 8.69
CA GLU A 99 -7.80 -9.00 9.77
C GLU A 99 -7.21 -8.64 11.13
N GLY A 100 -8.01 -7.93 11.94
CA GLY A 100 -7.67 -7.59 13.31
C GLY A 100 -7.69 -8.81 14.23
N SER A 101 -6.85 -8.79 15.26
CA SER A 101 -6.98 -9.77 16.34
C SER A 101 -8.29 -9.54 17.11
N VAL A 102 -8.97 -10.64 17.47
CA VAL A 102 -10.18 -10.61 18.30
C VAL A 102 -9.92 -9.92 19.65
N ILE A 103 -8.70 -10.06 20.19
CA ILE A 103 -8.27 -9.47 21.46
C ILE A 103 -8.10 -7.93 21.32
N GLY A 104 -7.83 -7.46 20.11
CA GLY A 104 -7.68 -6.03 19.78
C GLY A 104 -8.97 -5.36 19.29
N GLY A 105 -10.14 -5.99 19.47
CA GLY A 105 -11.42 -5.45 19.02
C GLY A 105 -11.80 -5.79 17.58
N GLY A 106 -11.04 -6.66 16.90
CA GLY A 106 -11.36 -7.18 15.56
C GLY A 106 -11.25 -6.16 14.42
N SER A 107 -10.76 -4.94 14.71
CA SER A 107 -10.56 -3.92 13.71
C SER A 107 -9.39 -4.26 12.78
N ALA A 108 -9.60 -4.12 11.48
CA ALA A 108 -8.59 -4.42 10.49
C ALA A 108 -7.49 -3.38 10.51
N ILE A 109 -6.25 -3.86 10.44
CA ILE A 109 -5.07 -3.05 10.21
C ILE A 109 -4.91 -2.86 8.71
N VAL A 110 -4.84 -1.60 8.28
CA VAL A 110 -4.68 -1.26 6.87
C VAL A 110 -3.35 -0.56 6.69
N VAL A 111 -2.57 -1.08 5.74
CA VAL A 111 -1.28 -0.52 5.34
C VAL A 111 -1.44 0.09 3.96
N LEU A 112 -1.28 1.39 3.86
CA LEU A 112 -1.37 2.15 2.62
C LEU A 112 0.03 2.60 2.21
N THR A 113 0.50 2.13 1.05
CA THR A 113 1.79 2.52 0.49
C THR A 113 1.56 3.34 -0.78
N ARG A 114 2.02 4.59 -0.78
CA ARG A 114 1.96 5.48 -1.94
C ARG A 114 3.35 5.68 -2.52
N ALA A 115 3.45 5.51 -3.84
CA ALA A 115 4.68 5.68 -4.59
C ALA A 115 4.43 6.41 -5.91
N PRO A 116 5.44 7.10 -6.47
CA PRO A 116 5.37 7.61 -7.84
C PRO A 116 5.37 6.45 -8.85
N ARG A 117 4.70 6.65 -9.98
CA ARG A 117 4.63 5.71 -11.11
C ARG A 117 5.96 5.60 -11.85
N ASN A 118 6.63 6.74 -12.02
CA ASN A 118 7.91 6.80 -12.69
C ASN A 118 9.04 6.66 -11.66
N ALA A 119 9.69 5.49 -11.67
CA ALA A 119 10.83 5.20 -10.80
C ALA A 119 12.09 6.02 -11.15
N ASN A 120 12.05 6.83 -12.23
CA ASN A 120 13.15 7.72 -12.61
C ASN A 120 13.28 8.93 -11.66
N ASP A 121 12.24 9.24 -10.88
CA ASP A 121 12.22 10.35 -9.93
C ASP A 121 12.42 9.92 -8.46
N VAL A 122 12.80 8.65 -8.22
CA VAL A 122 13.06 8.13 -6.87
C VAL A 122 14.43 7.47 -6.78
N SER A 123 15.16 7.80 -5.72
CA SER A 123 16.54 7.37 -5.47
C SER A 123 16.72 5.84 -5.58
N PRO A 124 17.91 5.34 -5.98
CA PRO A 124 18.18 3.93 -6.30
C PRO A 124 17.80 2.90 -5.21
N ALA A 125 17.65 3.32 -3.96
CA ALA A 125 17.24 2.44 -2.86
C ALA A 125 15.78 1.94 -2.96
N ALA A 126 14.89 2.70 -3.62
CA ALA A 126 13.47 2.37 -3.73
C ALA A 126 13.15 1.29 -4.78
N ILE A 127 14.06 1.05 -5.74
CA ILE A 127 13.85 0.15 -6.88
C ILE A 127 13.75 -1.34 -6.47
N LYS A 128 14.32 -1.72 -5.32
CA LYS A 128 14.31 -3.12 -4.85
C LYS A 128 12.94 -3.55 -4.29
N ALA A 129 12.18 -2.63 -3.71
CA ALA A 129 10.85 -2.90 -3.14
C ALA A 129 9.78 -3.14 -4.23
N LEU A 130 9.84 -2.43 -5.36
CA LEU A 130 8.86 -2.58 -6.44
C LEU A 130 8.96 -3.93 -7.18
N LYS A 131 10.15 -4.53 -7.24
CA LYS A 131 10.30 -5.89 -7.81
C LYS A 131 9.55 -6.94 -6.99
N PHE A 132 9.42 -6.72 -5.68
CA PHE A 132 8.70 -7.61 -4.77
C PHE A 132 7.19 -7.53 -4.97
N VAL A 133 6.65 -6.33 -5.21
CA VAL A 133 5.22 -6.11 -5.50
C VAL A 133 4.81 -6.80 -6.81
N ASN A 134 5.61 -6.67 -7.87
CA ASN A 134 5.29 -7.32 -9.15
C ASN A 134 5.42 -8.85 -9.08
N ALA A 135 6.31 -9.37 -8.21
CA ALA A 135 6.40 -10.80 -7.93
C ALA A 135 5.20 -11.32 -7.12
N LEU A 136 4.69 -10.54 -6.16
CA LEU A 136 3.50 -10.88 -5.38
C LEU A 136 2.22 -10.88 -6.23
N ILE A 137 2.08 -9.93 -7.16
CA ILE A 137 0.97 -9.91 -8.13
C ILE A 137 1.00 -11.17 -9.01
N LYS A 138 2.19 -11.59 -9.47
CA LYS A 138 2.34 -12.82 -10.26
C LYS A 138 2.11 -14.10 -9.45
N PHE A 139 2.44 -14.11 -8.16
CA PHE A 139 2.20 -15.24 -7.28
C PHE A 139 0.71 -15.43 -6.99
N SER A 140 -0.03 -14.34 -6.76
CA SER A 140 -1.47 -14.39 -6.48
C SER A 140 -2.33 -14.90 -7.65
N ALA A 141 -1.83 -14.84 -8.89
CA ALA A 141 -2.55 -15.31 -10.07
C ALA A 141 -2.38 -16.82 -10.34
N LYS A 142 -1.59 -17.55 -9.54
CA LYS A 142 -1.23 -18.96 -9.78
C LYS A 142 -1.71 -19.93 -8.68
N THR A 143 -2.90 -19.70 -8.14
CA THR A 143 -3.60 -20.69 -7.31
C THR A 143 -4.90 -21.06 -8.02
N ASP A 144 -4.96 -22.29 -8.54
CA ASP A 144 -6.20 -22.87 -9.05
C ASP A 144 -7.13 -23.26 -7.88
N SER A 145 -8.41 -23.50 -8.20
CA SER A 145 -9.50 -23.81 -7.25
C SER A 145 -9.34 -25.16 -6.53
N THR A 146 -8.18 -25.80 -6.63
CA THR A 146 -7.90 -27.11 -6.01
C THR A 146 -6.76 -27.07 -4.99
N GLY A 147 -6.16 -25.91 -4.73
CA GLY A 147 -5.17 -25.76 -3.67
C GLY A 147 -3.89 -26.58 -3.85
N LYS A 148 -3.63 -27.08 -5.07
CA LYS A 148 -2.38 -27.76 -5.40
C LYS A 148 -1.39 -26.76 -5.99
N MET A 149 -0.18 -26.76 -5.42
CA MET A 149 0.97 -26.08 -5.99
C MET A 149 1.23 -26.68 -7.38
N ALA A 150 0.98 -25.91 -8.44
CA ALA A 150 1.30 -26.34 -9.80
C ALA A 150 2.82 -26.46 -9.95
N GLU A 151 3.27 -27.71 -10.03
CA GLU A 151 4.62 -28.14 -10.37
C GLU A 151 5.14 -27.37 -11.59
N TRP A 152 6.36 -26.86 -11.48
CA TRP A 152 7.03 -26.10 -12.52
C TRP A 152 7.60 -27.09 -13.56
N SER A 153 6.88 -27.35 -14.65
CA SER A 153 7.49 -27.84 -15.89
C SER A 153 7.54 -26.71 -16.92
N ASN A 154 8.75 -26.43 -17.42
CA ASN A 154 9.13 -25.47 -18.47
C ASN A 154 9.73 -24.14 -17.97
N ALA A 155 10.90 -24.26 -17.34
CA ALA A 155 11.97 -23.29 -17.60
C ALA A 155 12.64 -23.69 -18.94
N PRO A 156 12.79 -22.79 -19.93
CA PRO A 156 13.70 -23.05 -21.03
C PRO A 156 15.13 -23.11 -20.47
N ASP A 157 15.82 -24.22 -20.72
CA ASP A 157 17.22 -24.45 -20.37
C ASP A 157 18.12 -23.33 -20.91
N SER A 158 18.38 -22.32 -20.08
CA SER A 158 19.46 -21.38 -20.34
C SER A 158 20.77 -22.05 -19.94
N LYS A 159 21.42 -22.67 -20.92
CA LYS A 159 22.80 -23.14 -20.81
C LYS A 159 23.70 -21.99 -20.33
N CYS A 160 24.38 -22.21 -19.21
CA CYS A 160 25.54 -21.42 -18.82
C CYS A 160 26.66 -21.68 -19.85
N VAL A 161 27.15 -20.60 -20.46
CA VAL A 161 28.48 -20.53 -21.08
C VAL A 161 29.38 -19.77 -20.11
#